data_AF-A0A1C5CWM1-F1
#
_entry.id   AF-A0A1C5CWM1-F1
#
_cell.length_a   1.000
_cell.length_b   1.000
_cell.length_c   1.000
_cell.angle_alpha   90.00
_cell.angle_beta   90.00
_cell.angle_gamma   90.00
#
_symmetry.space_group_name_H-M   'P 1'
#
loop_
_entity.id
_entity.type
_entity.pdbx_description
1 polymer ?
#
loop_
_entity_poly.entity_id
_entity_poly.type
_entity_poly.pdbx_seq_one_letter_code
_entity_poly.pdbx_strand_id
1 'polypeptide(L)'
;MQTKALAPEYQGALTKMSVNASLTDVLAEGVRHLRQAELSGSQEEVARAGLAVAEAHRRLGQVAEADRAWKASYRAARSAGNTGAMAWALWSGGTLARQRGALRLAFRLLGLAAELGKRGGDVVARGYSLAGLAETGRIQGDYATVATLHEQLLAEARARGEARHTVWALEGIAQIHRNTGSLDTALEMFEEAAALAGDADDRRGRAWALRGIADIVSLRDGATGRALGLLAEAEVTCMEMKLSSALAYNHKMRANVLFRAGRYEEAREVYEQALGEFRAMDEPRGEALASLGLVKARARLGRDRDATAADLDDLRGRLDRIGLLNAREMVEKAYAELGVEPASAGAGGDRR
;
A
#
# COMPACT_ATOMS: atom_id res chain seq x y z
N MET A 1 -20.64 21.69 -9.91
CA MET A 1 -19.32 22.36 -9.81
C MET A 1 -18.28 21.25 -9.68
N GLN A 2 -17.61 20.88 -10.78
CA GLN A 2 -16.65 19.76 -10.78
C GLN A 2 -15.43 20.15 -9.95
N THR A 3 -15.30 19.56 -8.76
CA THR A 3 -14.09 19.63 -7.94
C THR A 3 -12.97 19.01 -8.76
N LYS A 4 -12.11 19.84 -9.36
CA LYS A 4 -10.90 19.37 -10.04
C LYS A 4 -10.15 18.47 -9.06
N ALA A 5 -9.78 17.27 -9.49
CA ALA A 5 -8.88 16.41 -8.74
C ALA A 5 -7.53 17.14 -8.63
N LEU A 6 -7.35 17.90 -7.54
CA LEU A 6 -6.08 18.47 -7.16
C LEU A 6 -5.20 17.29 -6.75
N ALA A 7 -4.18 17.01 -7.54
CA ALA A 7 -3.04 16.24 -7.09
C ALA A 7 -2.16 17.21 -6.28
N PRO A 8 -2.10 17.11 -4.94
CA PRO A 8 -1.40 18.10 -4.12
C PRO A 8 0.12 18.11 -4.34
N GLU A 9 0.67 17.12 -5.03
CA GLU A 9 2.01 17.12 -5.61
C GLU A 9 2.20 18.16 -6.75
N TYR A 10 1.13 18.58 -7.43
CA TYR A 10 1.15 19.68 -8.39
C TYR A 10 1.06 21.00 -7.63
N GLN A 11 2.11 21.36 -6.90
CA GLN A 11 2.21 22.69 -6.28
C GLN A 11 2.80 23.71 -7.25
N GLY A 12 2.39 24.98 -7.13
CA GLY A 12 2.93 26.06 -7.95
C GLY A 12 2.52 25.95 -9.41
N ALA A 13 3.48 26.03 -10.34
CA ALA A 13 3.20 26.20 -11.77
C ALA A 13 2.46 25.02 -12.43
N LEU A 14 2.59 23.81 -11.87
CA LEU A 14 1.92 22.61 -12.39
C LEU A 14 0.43 22.53 -12.06
N THR A 15 -0.07 23.38 -11.15
CA THR A 15 -1.52 23.53 -10.88
C THR A 15 -2.31 23.94 -12.13
N LYS A 16 -1.63 24.56 -13.11
CA LYS A 16 -2.23 25.02 -14.37
C LYS A 16 -2.28 23.91 -15.44
N MET A 17 -1.59 22.80 -15.24
CA MET A 17 -1.60 21.70 -16.21
C MET A 17 -2.94 20.96 -16.17
N SER A 18 -3.36 20.47 -17.34
CA SER A 18 -4.51 19.58 -17.42
C SER A 18 -4.22 18.30 -16.64
N VAL A 19 -5.21 17.80 -15.90
CA VAL A 19 -5.15 16.48 -15.26
C VAL A 19 -4.94 15.34 -16.26
N ASN A 20 -5.18 15.60 -17.56
CA ASN A 20 -4.95 14.66 -18.65
C ASN A 20 -3.58 14.83 -19.34
N ALA A 21 -2.71 15.73 -18.87
CA ALA A 21 -1.37 15.87 -19.42
C ALA A 21 -0.56 14.58 -19.20
N SER A 22 0.23 14.19 -20.19
CA SER A 22 1.08 13.00 -20.05
C SER A 22 2.12 13.24 -18.96
N LEU A 23 2.56 12.17 -18.27
CA LEU A 23 3.61 12.27 -17.26
C LEU A 23 4.93 12.81 -17.85
N THR A 24 5.17 12.57 -19.13
CA THR A 24 6.31 13.12 -19.87
C THR A 24 6.19 14.63 -20.09
N ASP A 25 5.00 15.15 -20.37
CA ASP A 25 4.76 16.60 -20.50
C ASP A 25 4.89 17.29 -19.15
N VAL A 26 4.34 16.66 -18.10
CA VAL A 26 4.47 17.13 -16.71
C VAL A 26 5.94 17.21 -16.30
N LEU A 27 6.73 16.18 -16.64
CA LEU A 27 8.16 16.20 -16.37
C LEU A 27 8.88 17.31 -17.15
N ALA A 28 8.60 17.46 -18.45
CA ALA A 28 9.22 18.48 -19.28
C ALA A 28 8.94 19.88 -18.75
N GLU A 29 7.68 20.17 -18.38
CA GLU A 29 7.28 21.44 -17.78
C GLU A 29 7.93 21.65 -16.41
N GLY A 30 7.92 20.62 -15.56
CA GLY A 30 8.57 20.66 -14.25
C GLY A 30 10.06 21.00 -14.34
N VAL A 31 10.78 20.41 -15.30
CA VAL A 31 12.20 20.69 -15.56
C VAL A 31 12.41 22.12 -16.07
N ARG A 32 11.51 22.66 -16.92
CA ARG A 32 11.59 24.06 -17.36
C ARG A 32 11.44 25.02 -16.18
N HIS A 33 10.45 24.81 -15.33
CA HIS A 33 10.24 25.64 -14.14
C HIS A 33 11.38 25.52 -13.13
N LEU A 34 11.94 24.32 -12.95
CA LEU A 34 13.09 24.13 -12.09
C LEU A 34 14.29 24.96 -12.57
N ARG A 35 14.59 24.92 -13.88
CA ARG A 35 15.67 25.75 -14.46
C ARG A 35 15.42 27.24 -14.28
N GLN A 36 14.18 27.69 -14.48
CA GLN A 36 13.82 29.10 -14.28
C GLN A 36 13.99 29.53 -12.82
N ALA A 37 13.60 28.67 -11.88
CA ALA A 37 13.78 28.91 -10.45
C ALA A 37 15.26 28.92 -10.03
N GLU A 38 16.09 28.05 -10.63
CA GLU A 38 17.54 28.06 -10.43
C GLU A 38 18.16 29.37 -10.94
N LEU A 39 17.70 29.86 -12.09
CA LEU A 39 18.14 31.15 -12.65
C LEU A 39 17.67 32.36 -11.84
N SER A 40 16.50 32.28 -11.19
CA SER A 40 16.00 33.34 -10.30
C SER A 40 16.76 33.38 -8.96
N GLY A 41 17.47 32.30 -8.62
CA GLY A 41 18.16 32.14 -7.33
C GLY A 41 17.21 31.83 -6.16
N SER A 42 15.90 31.69 -6.42
CA SER A 42 14.89 31.44 -5.38
C SER A 42 14.92 29.99 -4.91
N GLN A 43 15.53 29.75 -3.75
CA GLN A 43 15.59 28.42 -3.15
C GLN A 43 14.21 27.84 -2.84
N GLU A 44 13.21 28.69 -2.55
CA GLU A 44 11.83 28.26 -2.34
C GLU A 44 11.19 27.74 -3.64
N GLU A 45 11.39 28.44 -4.75
CA GLU A 45 10.86 28.01 -6.05
C GLU A 45 11.58 26.74 -6.54
N VAL A 46 12.89 26.64 -6.32
CA VAL A 46 13.68 25.43 -6.63
C VAL A 46 13.15 24.23 -5.83
N ALA A 47 12.85 24.41 -4.54
CA ALA A 47 12.28 23.35 -3.73
C ALA A 47 10.94 22.87 -4.29
N ARG A 48 10.04 23.80 -4.62
CA ARG A 48 8.69 23.50 -5.12
C ARG A 48 8.72 22.83 -6.49
N ALA A 49 9.48 23.36 -7.44
CA ALA A 49 9.62 22.77 -8.77
C ALA A 49 10.33 21.41 -8.73
N GLY A 50 11.37 21.29 -7.90
CA GLY A 50 12.12 20.05 -7.71
C GLY A 50 11.28 18.90 -7.14
N LEU A 51 10.34 19.20 -6.24
CA LEU A 51 9.40 18.20 -5.70
C LEU A 51 8.58 17.56 -6.83
N ALA A 52 8.07 18.38 -7.74
CA ALA A 52 7.22 17.88 -8.79
C ALA A 52 8.00 17.12 -9.87
N VAL A 53 9.22 17.54 -10.17
CA VAL A 53 10.16 16.76 -11.00
C VAL A 53 10.42 15.39 -10.36
N ALA A 54 10.61 15.32 -9.04
CA ALA A 54 10.81 14.06 -8.34
C ALA A 54 9.60 13.13 -8.46
N GLU A 55 8.39 13.67 -8.29
CA GLU A 55 7.16 12.90 -8.39
C GLU A 55 6.86 12.44 -9.83
N ALA A 56 7.15 13.27 -10.83
CA ALA A 56 7.03 12.89 -12.23
C ALA A 56 7.99 11.75 -12.59
N HIS A 57 9.27 11.86 -12.22
CA HIS A 57 10.25 10.78 -12.38
C HIS A 57 9.80 9.50 -11.66
N ARG A 58 9.27 9.61 -10.44
CA ARG A 58 8.78 8.46 -9.67
C ARG A 58 7.65 7.73 -10.42
N ARG A 59 6.68 8.48 -10.96
CA ARG A 59 5.54 7.91 -11.71
C ARG A 59 5.96 7.32 -13.06
N LEU A 60 7.00 7.85 -13.67
CA LEU A 60 7.62 7.30 -14.88
C LEU A 60 8.53 6.09 -14.60
N GLY A 61 8.68 5.66 -13.34
CA GLY A 61 9.59 4.57 -12.97
C GLY A 61 11.07 4.93 -13.07
N GLN A 62 11.42 6.21 -13.23
CA GLN A 62 12.80 6.71 -13.33
C GLN A 62 13.40 6.87 -11.94
N VAL A 63 13.63 5.73 -11.28
CA VAL A 63 13.86 5.64 -9.84
C VAL A 63 15.11 6.38 -9.36
N ALA A 64 16.19 6.38 -10.16
CA ALA A 64 17.43 7.08 -9.85
C ALA A 64 17.28 8.61 -9.94
N GLU A 65 16.53 9.09 -10.93
CA GLU A 65 16.27 10.53 -11.09
C GLU A 65 15.31 11.05 -10.02
N ALA A 66 14.27 10.28 -9.70
CA ALA A 66 13.37 10.59 -8.59
C ALA A 66 14.15 10.75 -7.28
N ASP A 67 15.10 9.84 -7.00
CA ASP A 67 15.93 9.88 -5.80
C ASP A 67 16.83 11.11 -5.73
N ARG A 68 17.42 11.53 -6.85
CA ARG A 68 18.20 12.77 -6.95
C ARG A 68 17.32 13.99 -6.73
N ALA A 69 16.17 14.04 -7.40
CA ALA A 69 15.29 15.20 -7.42
C ALA A 69 14.68 15.50 -6.05
N TRP A 70 14.16 14.49 -5.32
CA TRP A 70 13.58 14.76 -3.99
C TRP A 70 14.63 15.25 -2.99
N LYS A 71 15.87 14.73 -3.07
CA LYS A 71 17.00 15.18 -2.23
C LYS A 71 17.42 16.61 -2.56
N ALA A 72 17.47 16.97 -3.84
CA ALA A 72 17.76 18.33 -4.27
C ALA A 72 16.67 19.30 -3.80
N SER A 73 15.40 18.94 -3.97
CA SER A 73 14.24 19.70 -3.45
C SER A 73 14.35 19.91 -1.93
N TYR A 74 14.67 18.87 -1.15
CA TYR A 74 14.86 18.98 0.29
C TYR A 74 16.01 19.95 0.67
N ARG A 75 17.14 19.90 -0.05
CA ARG A 75 18.28 20.81 0.21
C ARG A 75 17.88 22.26 -0.06
N ALA A 76 17.20 22.53 -1.16
CA ALA A 76 16.71 23.87 -1.49
C ALA A 76 15.70 24.37 -0.45
N ALA A 77 14.75 23.52 -0.04
CA ALA A 77 13.78 23.84 1.01
C ALA A 77 14.46 24.19 2.34
N ARG A 78 15.49 23.42 2.70
CA ARG A 78 16.29 23.67 3.90
C ARG A 78 17.07 24.98 3.81
N SER A 79 17.69 25.29 2.67
CA SER A 79 18.37 26.57 2.45
C SER A 79 17.42 27.76 2.54
N ALA A 80 16.17 27.58 2.11
CA ALA A 80 15.11 28.59 2.23
C ALA A 80 14.49 28.69 3.64
N GLY A 81 14.83 27.79 4.57
CA GLY A 81 14.17 27.70 5.88
C GLY A 81 12.69 27.30 5.80
N ASN A 82 12.23 26.76 4.67
CA ASN A 82 10.82 26.43 4.44
C ASN A 82 10.50 25.01 4.94
N THR A 83 9.97 24.92 6.15
CA THR A 83 9.64 23.65 6.83
C THR A 83 8.56 22.84 6.12
N GLY A 84 7.56 23.49 5.53
CA GLY A 84 6.52 22.83 4.73
C GLY A 84 7.09 22.18 3.47
N ALA A 85 7.92 22.90 2.71
CA ALA A 85 8.58 22.35 1.53
C ALA A 85 9.55 21.19 1.88
N MET A 86 10.23 21.27 3.03
CA MET A 86 11.04 20.16 3.55
C MET A 86 10.18 18.92 3.85
N ALA A 87 8.99 19.11 4.42
CA ALA A 87 8.05 18.01 4.70
C ALA A 87 7.61 17.31 3.40
N TRP A 88 7.24 18.08 2.38
CA TRP A 88 6.86 17.53 1.07
C TRP A 88 7.99 16.76 0.38
N ALA A 89 9.21 17.28 0.41
CA ALA A 89 10.36 16.59 -0.18
C ALA A 89 10.65 15.25 0.54
N LEU A 90 10.55 15.22 1.87
CA LEU A 90 10.68 13.98 2.65
C LEU A 90 9.52 13.01 2.40
N TRP A 91 8.30 13.49 2.24
CA TRP A 91 7.15 12.67 1.85
C TRP A 91 7.36 12.00 0.49
N SER A 92 7.88 12.73 -0.50
CA SER A 92 8.23 12.20 -1.81
C SER A 92 9.31 11.11 -1.70
N GLY A 93 10.39 11.38 -0.97
CA GLY A 93 11.45 10.39 -0.70
C GLY A 93 10.95 9.15 0.02
N GLY A 94 10.06 9.31 0.99
CA GLY A 94 9.44 8.21 1.72
C GLY A 94 8.52 7.36 0.86
N THR A 95 7.74 7.99 -0.02
CA THR A 95 6.89 7.31 -1.01
C THR A 95 7.73 6.52 -2.01
N LEU A 96 8.83 7.10 -2.51
CA LEU A 96 9.79 6.42 -3.37
C LEU A 96 10.44 5.23 -2.66
N ALA A 97 10.86 5.40 -1.41
CA ALA A 97 11.44 4.31 -0.61
C ALA A 97 10.43 3.15 -0.43
N ARG A 98 9.15 3.46 -0.18
CA ARG A 98 8.09 2.45 -0.07
C ARG A 98 7.90 1.71 -1.39
N GLN A 99 7.84 2.42 -2.51
CA GLN A 99 7.71 1.82 -3.85
C GLN A 99 8.87 0.86 -4.17
N ARG A 100 10.07 1.11 -3.64
CA ARG A 100 11.25 0.24 -3.81
C ARG A 100 11.36 -0.88 -2.77
N GLY A 101 10.36 -1.04 -1.89
CA GLY A 101 10.41 -2.00 -0.79
C GLY A 101 11.36 -1.63 0.36
N ALA A 102 11.93 -0.42 0.37
CA ALA A 102 12.80 0.05 1.46
C ALA A 102 11.95 0.57 2.65
N LEU A 103 11.12 -0.30 3.24
CA LEU A 103 10.07 0.06 4.18
C LEU A 103 10.59 0.78 5.44
N ARG A 104 11.73 0.35 5.99
CA ARG A 104 12.36 1.02 7.14
C ARG A 104 12.76 2.47 6.83
N LEU A 105 13.28 2.71 5.62
CA LEU A 105 13.63 4.05 5.17
C LEU A 105 12.37 4.88 4.91
N ALA A 106 11.36 4.29 4.27
CA ALA A 106 10.07 4.93 4.06
C ALA A 106 9.45 5.40 5.38
N PHE A 107 9.43 4.54 6.39
CA PHE A 107 8.92 4.86 7.72
C PHE A 107 9.66 6.04 8.34
N ARG A 108 10.99 6.03 8.30
CA ARG A 108 11.81 7.14 8.82
C ARG A 108 11.53 8.46 8.09
N LEU A 109 11.49 8.45 6.76
CA LEU A 109 11.30 9.66 5.96
C LEU A 109 9.89 10.23 6.15
N LEU A 110 8.86 9.38 6.15
CA LEU A 110 7.47 9.78 6.33
C LEU A 110 7.19 10.27 7.75
N GLY A 111 7.84 9.69 8.77
CA GLY A 111 7.77 10.20 10.15
C GLY A 111 8.37 11.59 10.31
N LEU A 112 9.54 11.82 9.71
CA LEU A 112 10.14 13.16 9.68
C LEU A 112 9.29 14.16 8.88
N ALA A 113 8.68 13.74 7.78
CA ALA A 113 7.77 14.57 6.99
C ALA A 113 6.53 14.97 7.80
N ALA A 114 5.92 14.04 8.53
CA ALA A 114 4.76 14.32 9.38
C ALA A 114 5.08 15.29 10.54
N GLU A 115 6.27 15.17 11.13
CA GLU A 115 6.74 16.06 12.19
C GLU A 115 7.06 17.47 11.65
N LEU A 116 7.72 17.57 10.49
CA LEU A 116 7.98 18.86 9.85
C LEU A 116 6.69 19.54 9.39
N GLY A 117 5.74 18.79 8.82
CA GLY A 117 4.42 19.31 8.46
C GLY A 117 3.69 19.87 9.68
N LYS A 118 3.76 19.18 10.82
CA LYS A 118 3.22 19.68 12.10
C LYS A 118 3.88 20.99 12.54
N ARG A 119 5.22 21.04 12.57
CA ARG A 119 5.99 22.21 13.00
C ARG A 119 5.80 23.42 12.07
N GLY A 120 5.64 23.16 10.78
CA GLY A 120 5.41 24.19 9.76
C GLY A 120 3.94 24.61 9.61
N GLY A 121 3.00 23.98 10.32
CA GLY A 121 1.57 24.22 10.14
C GLY A 121 1.00 23.73 8.80
N ASP A 122 1.76 22.93 8.04
CA ASP A 122 1.30 22.32 6.78
C ASP A 122 0.52 21.04 7.07
N VAL A 123 -0.78 21.23 7.30
CA VAL A 123 -1.74 20.15 7.61
C VAL A 123 -1.80 19.13 6.48
N VAL A 124 -1.65 19.57 5.23
CA VAL A 124 -1.74 18.69 4.05
C VAL A 124 -0.51 17.79 3.98
N ALA A 125 0.71 18.35 4.07
CA ALA A 125 1.93 17.56 4.10
C ALA A 125 1.93 16.54 5.24
N ARG A 126 1.46 16.96 6.42
CA ARG A 126 1.31 16.10 7.58
C ARG A 126 0.34 14.95 7.31
N GLY A 127 -0.86 15.23 6.81
CA GLY A 127 -1.87 14.21 6.50
C GLY A 127 -1.36 13.16 5.51
N TYR A 128 -0.74 13.60 4.40
CA TYR A 128 -0.15 12.70 3.40
C TYR A 128 1.00 11.86 3.96
N SER A 129 1.81 12.43 4.84
CA SER A 129 2.93 11.74 5.49
C SER A 129 2.44 10.68 6.47
N LEU A 130 1.42 11.00 7.27
CA LEU A 130 0.78 10.06 8.17
C LEU A 130 0.08 8.94 7.40
N ALA A 131 -0.57 9.25 6.27
CA ALA A 131 -1.15 8.24 5.39
C ALA A 131 -0.11 7.30 4.79
N GLY A 132 1.04 7.86 4.36
CA GLY A 132 2.18 7.06 3.92
C GLY A 132 2.76 6.19 5.03
N LEU A 133 2.88 6.70 6.27
CA LEU A 133 3.37 5.96 7.43
C LEU A 133 2.48 4.77 7.74
N ALA A 134 1.18 5.02 7.82
CA ALA A 134 0.14 4.02 8.02
C ALA A 134 0.24 2.89 6.99
N GLU A 135 0.30 3.23 5.69
CA GLU A 135 0.44 2.23 4.65
C GLU A 135 1.78 1.49 4.74
N THR A 136 2.88 2.20 5.04
CA THR A 136 4.21 1.59 5.20
C THR A 136 4.24 0.61 6.37
N GLY A 137 3.72 1.00 7.54
CA GLY A 137 3.70 0.15 8.72
C GLY A 137 2.73 -1.03 8.55
N ARG A 138 1.60 -0.85 7.85
CA ARG A 138 0.69 -1.95 7.47
C ARG A 138 1.37 -2.95 6.55
N ILE A 139 2.19 -2.48 5.61
CA ILE A 139 3.04 -3.34 4.80
C ILE A 139 4.05 -4.06 5.71
N GLN A 140 4.80 -3.30 6.50
CA GLN A 140 5.89 -3.82 7.32
C GLN A 140 5.44 -4.75 8.45
N GLY A 141 4.20 -4.66 8.95
CA GLY A 141 3.65 -5.48 10.03
C GLY A 141 3.83 -4.89 11.45
N ASP A 142 4.26 -3.63 11.57
CA ASP A 142 4.35 -2.92 12.86
C ASP A 142 2.97 -2.37 13.28
N TYR A 143 2.08 -3.26 13.69
CA TYR A 143 0.69 -2.93 13.94
C TYR A 143 0.47 -1.99 15.13
N ALA A 144 1.34 -2.02 16.14
CA ALA A 144 1.23 -1.15 17.31
C ALA A 144 1.45 0.32 16.93
N THR A 145 2.53 0.61 16.20
CA THR A 145 2.80 1.97 15.75
C THR A 145 1.74 2.46 14.76
N VAL A 146 1.26 1.57 13.90
CA VAL A 146 0.23 1.89 12.91
C VAL A 146 -1.12 2.19 13.57
N ALA A 147 -1.46 1.50 14.67
CA ALA A 147 -2.72 1.69 15.38
C ALA A 147 -2.79 3.11 15.96
N THR A 148 -1.78 3.53 16.71
CA THR A 148 -1.72 4.89 17.28
C THR A 148 -1.81 5.98 16.21
N LEU A 149 -1.17 5.78 15.05
CA LEU A 149 -1.24 6.73 13.94
C LEU A 149 -2.65 6.81 13.32
N HIS A 150 -3.30 5.67 13.09
CA HIS A 150 -4.66 5.69 12.55
C HIS A 150 -5.68 6.21 13.57
N GLU A 151 -5.52 5.97 14.87
CA GLU A 151 -6.37 6.55 15.91
C GLU A 151 -6.27 8.08 15.92
N GLN A 152 -5.05 8.63 15.82
CA GLN A 152 -4.84 10.07 15.69
C GLN A 152 -5.51 10.62 14.42
N LEU A 153 -5.31 9.95 13.28
CA LEU A 153 -5.92 10.34 12.00
C LEU A 153 -7.44 10.27 12.04
N LEU A 154 -7.99 9.24 12.69
CA LEU A 154 -9.43 9.07 12.86
C LEU A 154 -10.02 10.20 13.70
N ALA A 155 -9.38 10.55 14.83
CA ALA A 155 -9.81 11.65 15.68
C ALA A 155 -9.75 13.00 14.95
N GLU A 156 -8.65 13.24 14.21
CA GLU A 156 -8.46 14.45 13.41
C GLU A 156 -9.47 14.56 12.26
N ALA A 157 -9.73 13.48 11.53
CA ALA A 157 -10.68 13.44 10.41
C ALA A 157 -12.12 13.61 10.88
N ARG A 158 -12.51 12.97 11.99
CA ARG A 158 -13.84 13.13 12.61
C ARG A 158 -14.07 14.55 13.08
N ALA A 159 -13.08 15.19 13.72
CA ALA A 159 -13.18 16.59 14.15
C ALA A 159 -13.39 17.57 12.98
N ARG A 160 -12.91 17.22 11.77
CA ARG A 160 -13.00 18.04 10.56
C ARG A 160 -14.15 17.65 9.63
N GLY A 161 -14.89 16.58 9.93
CA GLY A 161 -15.96 16.07 9.06
C GLY A 161 -15.45 15.50 7.73
N GLU A 162 -14.20 15.03 7.66
CA GLU A 162 -13.57 14.55 6.43
C GLU A 162 -13.89 13.06 6.19
N ALA A 163 -15.06 12.78 5.61
CA ALA A 163 -15.58 11.41 5.46
C ALA A 163 -14.59 10.43 4.83
N ARG A 164 -13.92 10.80 3.73
CA ARG A 164 -12.94 9.92 3.05
C ARG A 164 -11.72 9.59 3.92
N HIS A 165 -11.24 10.55 4.71
CA HIS A 165 -10.12 10.30 5.63
C HIS A 165 -10.55 9.43 6.82
N THR A 166 -11.78 9.61 7.30
CA THR A 166 -12.39 8.74 8.31
C THR A 166 -12.50 7.30 7.80
N VAL A 167 -13.02 7.08 6.59
CA VAL A 167 -13.10 5.75 5.94
C VAL A 167 -11.72 5.09 5.89
N TRP A 168 -10.73 5.79 5.35
CA TRP A 168 -9.37 5.28 5.22
C TRP A 168 -8.74 4.96 6.60
N ALA A 169 -9.01 5.79 7.62
CA ALA A 169 -8.53 5.55 8.97
C ALA A 169 -9.17 4.30 9.61
N LEU A 170 -10.49 4.15 9.47
CA LEU A 170 -11.25 3.00 9.95
C LEU A 170 -10.76 1.69 9.32
N GLU A 171 -10.58 1.66 7.99
CA GLU A 171 -10.09 0.48 7.28
C GLU A 171 -8.71 0.03 7.77
N GLY A 172 -7.82 0.99 8.06
CA GLY A 172 -6.50 0.70 8.57
C GLY A 172 -6.50 0.09 9.98
N ILE A 173 -7.33 0.62 10.89
CA ILE A 173 -7.47 0.09 12.25
C ILE A 173 -8.19 -1.28 12.20
N ALA A 174 -9.22 -1.42 11.38
CA ALA A 174 -9.92 -2.68 11.17
C ALA A 174 -8.96 -3.78 10.69
N GLN A 175 -8.06 -3.46 9.76
CA GLN A 175 -7.04 -4.39 9.27
C GLN A 175 -6.06 -4.82 10.38
N ILE A 176 -5.74 -3.94 11.34
CA ILE A 176 -4.92 -4.27 12.51
C ILE A 176 -5.66 -5.23 13.42
N HIS A 177 -6.89 -4.90 13.81
CA HIS A 177 -7.73 -5.78 14.63
C HIS A 177 -7.89 -7.16 14.00
N ARG A 178 -8.09 -7.21 12.68
CA ARG A 178 -8.15 -8.47 11.93
C ARG A 178 -6.85 -9.28 12.02
N ASN A 179 -5.69 -8.62 12.04
CA ASN A 179 -4.40 -9.30 12.12
C ASN A 179 -4.04 -9.71 13.55
N THR A 180 -4.54 -9.00 14.57
CA THR A 180 -4.35 -9.33 15.98
C THR A 180 -5.42 -10.28 16.52
N GLY A 181 -6.41 -10.66 15.71
CA GLY A 181 -7.45 -11.65 16.05
C GLY A 181 -8.75 -11.06 16.60
N SER A 182 -8.87 -9.75 16.73
CA SER A 182 -10.09 -9.04 17.14
C SER A 182 -11.08 -8.93 15.97
N LEU A 183 -11.62 -10.06 15.50
CA LEU A 183 -12.40 -10.13 14.27
C LEU A 183 -13.73 -9.35 14.34
N ASP A 184 -14.40 -9.33 15.49
CA ASP A 184 -15.67 -8.61 15.66
C ASP A 184 -15.47 -7.10 15.57
N THR A 185 -14.49 -6.56 16.29
CA THR A 185 -14.11 -5.14 16.20
C THR A 185 -13.70 -4.76 14.78
N ALA A 186 -12.92 -5.61 14.11
CA ALA A 186 -12.54 -5.36 12.72
C ALA A 186 -13.75 -5.33 11.79
N LEU A 187 -14.73 -6.21 12.00
CA LEU A 187 -15.95 -6.24 11.20
C LEU A 187 -16.77 -4.96 11.38
N GLU A 188 -17.02 -4.57 12.63
CA GLU A 188 -17.76 -3.34 12.96
C GLU A 188 -17.13 -2.11 12.28
N MET A 189 -15.79 -2.00 12.33
CA MET A 189 -15.08 -0.89 11.72
C MET A 189 -15.12 -0.91 10.19
N PHE A 190 -15.04 -2.09 9.55
CA PHE A 190 -15.23 -2.17 8.10
C PHE A 190 -16.68 -1.89 7.68
N GLU A 191 -17.68 -2.29 8.47
CA GLU A 191 -19.08 -1.97 8.22
C GLU A 191 -19.35 -0.47 8.38
N GLU A 192 -18.78 0.18 9.41
CA GLU A 192 -18.80 1.64 9.56
C GLU A 192 -18.14 2.34 8.35
N ALA A 193 -16.96 1.86 7.92
CA ALA A 193 -16.26 2.40 6.77
C ALA A 193 -17.08 2.26 5.48
N ALA A 194 -17.72 1.10 5.25
CA ALA A 194 -18.55 0.86 4.07
C ALA A 194 -19.79 1.76 4.04
N ALA A 195 -20.46 1.95 5.18
CA ALA A 195 -21.61 2.83 5.31
C ALA A 195 -21.23 4.29 5.04
N LEU A 196 -20.19 4.79 5.72
CA LEU A 196 -19.70 6.15 5.54
C LEU A 196 -19.22 6.42 4.10
N ALA A 197 -18.53 5.45 3.49
CA ALA A 197 -18.12 5.55 2.09
C ALA A 197 -19.33 5.59 1.14
N GLY A 198 -20.40 4.87 1.45
CA GLY A 198 -21.67 4.93 0.72
C GLY A 198 -22.31 6.32 0.80
N ASP A 199 -22.44 6.86 2.01
CA ASP A 199 -23.03 8.19 2.23
C ASP A 199 -22.22 9.32 1.59
N ALA A 200 -20.89 9.15 1.49
CA ALA A 200 -19.97 10.11 0.91
C ALA A 200 -19.68 9.92 -0.59
N ASP A 201 -20.36 8.97 -1.25
CA ASP A 201 -20.09 8.55 -2.65
C ASP A 201 -18.60 8.24 -2.91
N ASP A 202 -17.91 7.69 -1.90
CA ASP A 202 -16.56 7.16 -2.01
C ASP A 202 -16.60 5.70 -2.45
N ARG A 203 -16.87 5.50 -3.74
CA ARG A 203 -16.93 4.16 -4.34
C ARG A 203 -15.64 3.35 -4.12
N ARG A 204 -14.48 4.01 -4.14
CA ARG A 204 -13.19 3.33 -3.92
C ARG A 204 -13.06 2.84 -2.48
N GLY A 205 -13.34 3.70 -1.50
CA GLY A 205 -13.34 3.33 -0.08
C GLY A 205 -14.32 2.19 0.18
N ARG A 206 -15.55 2.28 -0.36
CA ARG A 206 -16.54 1.21 -0.22
C ARG A 206 -16.02 -0.14 -0.75
N ALA A 207 -15.42 -0.19 -1.94
CA ALA A 207 -14.86 -1.44 -2.48
C ALA A 207 -13.76 -2.04 -1.58
N TRP A 208 -12.96 -1.20 -0.93
CA TRP A 208 -11.92 -1.65 0.00
C TRP A 208 -12.52 -2.21 1.29
N ALA A 209 -13.49 -1.51 1.87
CA ALA A 209 -14.22 -1.97 3.04
C ALA A 209 -14.94 -3.30 2.78
N LEU A 210 -15.65 -3.44 1.65
CA LEU A 210 -16.33 -4.69 1.26
C LEU A 210 -15.39 -5.90 1.20
N ARG A 211 -14.17 -5.72 0.65
CA ARG A 211 -13.14 -6.76 0.65
C ARG A 211 -12.67 -7.13 2.05
N GLY A 212 -12.60 -6.16 2.97
CA GLY A 212 -12.30 -6.38 4.39
C GLY A 212 -13.39 -7.18 5.09
N ILE A 213 -14.66 -6.80 4.89
CA ILE A 213 -15.84 -7.53 5.39
C ILE A 213 -15.81 -8.98 4.87
N ALA A 214 -15.60 -9.17 3.57
CA ALA A 214 -15.54 -10.50 2.94
C ALA A 214 -14.48 -11.40 3.56
N ASP A 215 -13.29 -10.88 3.87
CA ASP A 215 -12.23 -11.64 4.54
C ASP A 215 -12.69 -12.12 5.93
N ILE A 216 -13.30 -11.23 6.72
CA ILE A 216 -13.73 -11.53 8.09
C ILE A 216 -14.91 -12.51 8.10
N VAL A 217 -15.96 -12.27 7.32
CA VAL A 217 -17.13 -13.16 7.32
C VAL A 217 -16.78 -14.56 6.77
N SER A 218 -15.79 -14.65 5.88
CA SER A 218 -15.25 -15.94 5.44
C SER A 218 -14.44 -16.63 6.53
N LEU A 219 -13.65 -15.89 7.30
CA LEU A 219 -12.76 -16.43 8.34
C LEU A 219 -13.52 -16.82 9.62
N ARG A 220 -14.44 -15.97 10.08
CA ARG A 220 -15.17 -16.11 11.34
C ARG A 220 -16.40 -17.01 11.19
N ASP A 221 -17.18 -16.79 10.13
CA ASP A 221 -18.53 -17.37 9.99
C ASP A 221 -18.58 -18.52 8.98
N GLY A 222 -17.50 -18.74 8.20
CA GLY A 222 -17.51 -19.68 7.08
C GLY A 222 -18.49 -19.30 5.96
N ALA A 223 -18.99 -18.05 5.97
CA ALA A 223 -20.06 -17.55 5.09
C ALA A 223 -19.56 -17.28 3.67
N THR A 224 -19.17 -18.35 2.97
CA THR A 224 -18.51 -18.31 1.65
C THR A 224 -19.35 -17.58 0.61
N GLY A 225 -20.66 -17.84 0.54
CA GLY A 225 -21.56 -17.18 -0.42
C GLY A 225 -21.63 -15.66 -0.21
N ARG A 226 -21.77 -15.22 1.05
CA ARG A 226 -21.78 -13.79 1.42
C ARG A 226 -20.45 -13.13 1.05
N ALA A 227 -19.33 -13.76 1.40
CA ALA A 227 -18.00 -13.24 1.10
C ALA A 227 -17.77 -13.08 -0.42
N LEU A 228 -18.15 -14.07 -1.22
CA LEU A 228 -18.01 -13.99 -2.68
C LEU A 228 -18.92 -12.93 -3.30
N GLY A 229 -20.14 -12.73 -2.79
CA GLY A 229 -21.03 -11.66 -3.23
C GLY A 229 -20.46 -10.26 -2.97
N LEU A 230 -19.90 -10.03 -1.78
CA LEU A 230 -19.23 -8.77 -1.42
C LEU A 230 -18.02 -8.49 -2.33
N LEU A 231 -17.23 -9.53 -2.63
CA LEU A 231 -16.07 -9.38 -3.53
C LEU A 231 -16.49 -9.11 -4.97
N ALA A 232 -17.62 -9.65 -5.43
CA ALA A 232 -18.15 -9.36 -6.77
C ALA A 232 -18.63 -7.89 -6.89
N GLU A 233 -19.27 -7.34 -5.86
CA GLU A 233 -19.63 -5.91 -5.81
C GLU A 233 -18.39 -5.01 -5.85
N ALA A 234 -17.35 -5.36 -5.07
CA ALA A 234 -16.08 -4.64 -5.08
C ALA A 234 -15.37 -4.75 -6.43
N GLU A 235 -15.46 -5.89 -7.12
CA GLU A 235 -14.86 -6.14 -8.43
C GLU A 235 -15.42 -5.19 -9.50
N VAL A 236 -16.75 -5.06 -9.57
CA VAL A 236 -17.44 -4.14 -10.50
C VAL A 236 -16.91 -2.72 -10.33
N THR A 237 -16.84 -2.25 -9.08
CA THR A 237 -16.34 -0.91 -8.77
C THR A 237 -14.88 -0.74 -9.21
N CYS A 238 -14.03 -1.73 -8.93
CA CYS A 238 -12.62 -1.68 -9.32
C CYS A 238 -12.45 -1.65 -10.85
N MET A 239 -13.28 -2.40 -11.59
CA MET A 239 -13.26 -2.39 -13.06
C MET A 239 -13.71 -1.06 -13.64
N GLU A 240 -14.85 -0.53 -13.20
CA GLU A 240 -15.39 0.75 -13.67
C GLU A 240 -14.42 1.91 -13.43
N MET A 241 -13.75 1.90 -12.27
CA MET A 241 -12.77 2.91 -11.88
C MET A 241 -11.35 2.61 -12.39
N LYS A 242 -11.14 1.50 -13.10
CA LYS A 242 -9.84 1.05 -13.63
C LYS A 242 -8.74 0.94 -12.56
N LEU A 243 -9.10 0.41 -11.40
CA LEU A 243 -8.21 0.25 -10.24
C LEU A 243 -7.48 -1.10 -10.29
N SER A 244 -6.54 -1.28 -11.23
CA SER A 244 -5.88 -2.58 -11.50
C SER A 244 -5.26 -3.23 -10.26
N SER A 245 -4.58 -2.46 -9.41
CA SER A 245 -3.99 -3.00 -8.17
C SER A 245 -5.05 -3.46 -7.18
N ALA A 246 -6.13 -2.69 -6.98
CA ALA A 246 -7.22 -3.06 -6.09
C ALA A 246 -7.97 -4.30 -6.59
N LEU A 247 -8.15 -4.40 -7.91
CA LEU A 247 -8.76 -5.55 -8.57
C LEU A 247 -7.95 -6.83 -8.31
N ALA A 248 -6.62 -6.79 -8.48
CA ALA A 248 -5.76 -7.95 -8.20
C ALA A 248 -5.80 -8.39 -6.73
N TYR A 249 -5.82 -7.42 -5.80
CA TYR A 249 -6.01 -7.71 -4.37
C TYR A 249 -7.41 -8.26 -4.06
N ASN A 250 -8.44 -7.90 -4.84
CA ASN A 250 -9.79 -8.45 -4.75
C ASN A 250 -9.82 -9.92 -5.21
N HIS A 251 -9.23 -10.24 -6.37
CA HIS A 251 -9.08 -11.61 -6.85
C HIS A 251 -8.29 -12.48 -5.86
N LYS A 252 -7.17 -11.97 -5.34
CA LYS A 252 -6.40 -12.67 -4.30
C LYS A 252 -7.24 -12.96 -3.05
N MET A 253 -8.14 -12.05 -2.66
CA MET A 253 -9.04 -12.30 -1.53
C MET A 253 -10.13 -13.32 -1.88
N ARG A 254 -10.66 -13.30 -3.10
CA ARG A 254 -11.58 -14.32 -3.61
C ARG A 254 -10.96 -15.71 -3.53
N ALA A 255 -9.70 -15.85 -3.94
CA ALA A 255 -8.95 -17.09 -3.81
C ALA A 255 -8.75 -17.52 -2.34
N ASN A 256 -8.50 -16.58 -1.41
CA ASN A 256 -8.46 -16.88 0.03
C ASN A 256 -9.80 -17.45 0.53
N VAL A 257 -10.92 -16.85 0.13
CA VAL A 257 -12.27 -17.29 0.50
C VAL A 257 -12.55 -18.70 -0.03
N LEU A 258 -12.23 -18.95 -1.31
CA LEU A 258 -12.37 -20.27 -1.93
C LEU A 258 -11.50 -21.33 -1.25
N PHE A 259 -10.25 -20.98 -0.92
CA PHE A 259 -9.34 -21.87 -0.21
C PHE A 259 -9.89 -22.28 1.16
N ARG A 260 -10.41 -21.34 1.95
CA ARG A 260 -11.04 -21.63 3.25
C ARG A 260 -12.29 -22.51 3.13
N ALA A 261 -13.01 -22.37 2.02
CA ALA A 261 -14.17 -23.20 1.71
C ALA A 261 -13.81 -24.61 1.19
N GLY A 262 -12.52 -24.96 1.11
CA GLY A 262 -12.05 -26.24 0.57
C GLY A 262 -12.13 -26.35 -0.95
N ARG A 263 -12.46 -25.27 -1.67
CA ARG A 263 -12.56 -25.21 -3.14
C ARG A 263 -11.17 -24.95 -3.73
N TYR A 264 -10.26 -25.89 -3.53
CA TYR A 264 -8.82 -25.69 -3.78
C TYR A 264 -8.47 -25.50 -5.26
N GLU A 265 -9.16 -26.19 -6.17
CA GLU A 265 -8.94 -26.06 -7.61
C GLU A 265 -9.30 -24.65 -8.10
N GLU A 266 -10.48 -24.15 -7.72
CA GLU A 266 -10.91 -22.79 -8.04
C GLU A 266 -10.03 -21.75 -7.36
N ALA A 267 -9.62 -21.99 -6.11
CA ALA A 267 -8.67 -21.12 -5.43
C ALA A 267 -7.34 -21.04 -6.19
N ARG A 268 -6.81 -22.17 -6.69
CA ARG A 268 -5.57 -22.23 -7.48
C ARG A 268 -5.68 -21.35 -8.72
N GLU A 269 -6.74 -21.51 -9.50
CA GLU A 269 -6.97 -20.73 -10.73
C GLU A 269 -7.03 -19.23 -10.45
N VAL A 270 -7.78 -18.81 -9.41
CA VAL A 270 -7.89 -17.40 -9.06
C VAL A 270 -6.58 -16.84 -8.47
N TYR A 271 -5.79 -17.64 -7.75
CA TYR A 271 -4.45 -17.23 -7.33
C TYR A 271 -3.49 -17.06 -8.51
N GLU A 272 -3.55 -17.94 -9.52
CA GLU A 272 -2.74 -17.84 -10.74
C GLU A 272 -3.09 -16.58 -11.52
N GLN A 273 -4.39 -16.26 -11.63
CA GLN A 273 -4.85 -15.00 -12.21
C GLN A 273 -4.29 -13.80 -11.45
N ALA A 274 -4.50 -13.72 -10.13
CA ALA A 274 -4.02 -12.60 -9.32
C ALA A 274 -2.49 -12.46 -9.39
N LEU A 275 -1.75 -13.57 -9.41
CA LEU A 275 -0.30 -13.57 -9.56
C LEU A 275 0.13 -13.00 -10.92
N GLY A 276 -0.56 -13.36 -12.00
CA GLY A 276 -0.33 -12.79 -13.34
C GLY A 276 -0.55 -11.27 -13.38
N GLU A 277 -1.63 -10.81 -12.73
CA GLU A 277 -1.95 -9.39 -12.60
C GLU A 277 -0.88 -8.64 -11.81
N PHE A 278 -0.42 -9.17 -10.68
CA PHE A 278 0.65 -8.54 -9.89
C PHE A 278 1.99 -8.47 -10.63
N ARG A 279 2.35 -9.53 -11.38
CA ARG A 279 3.54 -9.53 -12.24
C ARG A 279 3.47 -8.48 -13.33
N ALA A 280 2.31 -8.33 -13.97
CA ALA A 280 2.11 -7.30 -15.00
C ALA A 280 2.23 -5.86 -14.45
N MET A 281 2.11 -5.68 -13.14
CA MET A 281 2.23 -4.39 -12.44
C MET A 281 3.58 -4.21 -11.72
N ASP A 282 4.51 -5.18 -11.80
CA ASP A 282 5.73 -5.23 -10.99
C ASP A 282 5.45 -4.99 -9.48
N GLU A 283 4.45 -5.69 -8.92
CA GLU A 283 4.02 -5.52 -7.52
C GLU A 283 4.51 -6.69 -6.64
N PRO A 284 5.76 -6.63 -6.12
CA PRO A 284 6.43 -7.77 -5.50
C PRO A 284 5.71 -8.30 -4.25
N ARG A 285 4.98 -7.44 -3.53
CA ARG A 285 4.23 -7.88 -2.34
C ARG A 285 3.03 -8.73 -2.75
N GLY A 286 2.23 -8.25 -3.69
CA GLY A 286 1.08 -8.97 -4.24
C GLY A 286 1.50 -10.30 -4.84
N GLU A 287 2.60 -10.32 -5.58
CA GLU A 287 3.19 -11.55 -6.09
C GLU A 287 3.51 -12.56 -4.99
N ALA A 288 4.18 -12.13 -3.93
CA ALA A 288 4.55 -13.01 -2.82
C ALA A 288 3.29 -13.53 -2.07
N LEU A 289 2.31 -12.65 -1.84
CA LEU A 289 1.05 -13.02 -1.16
C LEU A 289 0.16 -13.96 -1.99
N ALA A 290 0.09 -13.77 -3.30
CA ALA A 290 -0.62 -14.66 -4.21
C ALA A 290 0.14 -15.99 -4.37
N SER A 291 1.48 -15.95 -4.48
CA SER A 291 2.34 -17.14 -4.51
C SER A 291 2.15 -18.00 -3.27
N LEU A 292 2.10 -17.41 -2.07
CA LEU A 292 1.85 -18.15 -0.83
C LEU A 292 0.53 -18.91 -0.88
N GLY A 293 -0.55 -18.24 -1.31
CA GLY A 293 -1.86 -18.86 -1.45
C GLY A 293 -1.86 -19.99 -2.49
N LEU A 294 -1.17 -19.78 -3.60
CA LEU A 294 -1.03 -20.76 -4.68
C LEU A 294 -0.27 -22.01 -4.23
N VAL A 295 0.84 -21.85 -3.49
CA VAL A 295 1.60 -22.97 -2.93
C VAL A 295 0.72 -23.79 -1.99
N LYS A 296 -0.01 -23.13 -1.10
CA LYS A 296 -0.96 -23.80 -0.20
C LYS A 296 -2.06 -24.54 -0.96
N ALA A 297 -2.65 -23.93 -1.98
CA ALA A 297 -3.68 -24.56 -2.81
C ALA A 297 -3.14 -25.80 -3.52
N ARG A 298 -1.96 -25.70 -4.15
CA ARG A 298 -1.30 -26.83 -4.82
C ARG A 298 -0.93 -27.96 -3.86
N ALA A 299 -0.45 -27.64 -2.65
CA ALA A 299 -0.17 -28.64 -1.63
C ALA A 299 -1.45 -29.41 -1.21
N ARG A 300 -2.58 -28.71 -1.05
CA ARG A 300 -3.88 -29.35 -0.78
C ARG A 300 -4.39 -30.20 -1.95
N LEU A 301 -3.97 -29.90 -3.17
CA LEU A 301 -4.25 -30.67 -4.39
C LEU A 301 -3.23 -31.80 -4.65
N GLY A 302 -2.32 -32.08 -3.71
CA GLY A 302 -1.39 -33.21 -3.80
C GLY A 302 -0.03 -32.90 -4.46
N ARG A 303 0.37 -31.62 -4.55
CA ARG A 303 1.75 -31.27 -4.93
C ARG A 303 2.75 -31.93 -3.97
N ASP A 304 3.86 -32.39 -4.54
CA ASP A 304 4.96 -33.02 -3.83
C ASP A 304 5.48 -32.15 -2.66
N ARG A 305 5.88 -32.82 -1.57
CA ARG A 305 6.29 -32.16 -0.30
C ARG A 305 7.62 -31.45 -0.43
N ASP A 306 8.58 -32.02 -1.17
CA ASP A 306 9.89 -31.40 -1.38
C ASP A 306 9.76 -30.19 -2.31
N ALA A 307 8.95 -30.32 -3.36
CA ALA A 307 8.59 -29.19 -4.22
C ALA A 307 7.87 -28.08 -3.44
N THR A 308 6.96 -28.43 -2.52
CA THR A 308 6.27 -27.46 -1.65
C THR A 308 7.25 -26.77 -0.70
N ALA A 309 8.20 -27.51 -0.12
CA ALA A 309 9.24 -26.95 0.74
C ALA A 309 10.13 -25.96 -0.02
N ALA A 310 10.57 -26.33 -1.23
CA ALA A 310 11.38 -25.46 -2.08
C ALA A 310 10.65 -24.15 -2.45
N ASP A 311 9.35 -24.23 -2.78
CA ASP A 311 8.54 -23.05 -3.08
C ASP A 311 8.41 -22.12 -1.85
N LEU A 312 8.25 -22.69 -0.65
CA LEU A 312 8.17 -21.91 0.60
C LEU A 312 9.51 -21.29 0.99
N ASP A 313 10.63 -21.97 0.76
CA ASP A 313 11.97 -21.44 1.01
C ASP A 313 12.32 -20.25 0.08
N ASP A 314 12.00 -20.36 -1.21
CA ASP A 314 12.13 -19.23 -2.15
C ASP A 314 11.24 -18.05 -1.72
N LEU A 315 9.99 -18.33 -1.35
CA LEU A 315 9.07 -17.31 -0.91
C LEU A 315 9.55 -16.60 0.36
N ARG A 316 10.10 -17.33 1.33
CA ARG A 316 10.72 -16.76 2.54
C ARG A 316 11.81 -15.77 2.15
N GLY A 317 12.73 -16.17 1.27
CA GLY A 317 13.80 -15.31 0.79
C GLY A 317 13.29 -14.05 0.07
N ARG A 318 12.24 -14.16 -0.75
CA ARG A 318 11.59 -13.00 -1.40
C ARG A 318 10.97 -12.05 -0.38
N LEU A 319 10.20 -12.58 0.57
CA LEU A 319 9.51 -11.77 1.57
C LEU A 319 10.50 -11.06 2.53
N ASP A 320 11.60 -11.71 2.90
CA ASP A 320 12.67 -11.12 3.71
C ASP A 320 13.33 -9.93 3.01
N ARG A 321 13.60 -10.05 1.69
CA ARG A 321 14.15 -8.96 0.88
C ARG A 321 13.20 -7.75 0.79
N ILE A 322 11.89 -7.98 0.84
CA ILE A 322 10.86 -6.91 0.84
C ILE A 322 10.74 -6.23 2.21
N GLY A 323 11.32 -6.81 3.27
CA GLY A 323 11.38 -6.18 4.59
C GLY A 323 10.07 -6.26 5.40
N LEU A 324 9.25 -7.28 5.13
CA LEU A 324 8.03 -7.57 5.88
C LEU A 324 8.39 -8.23 7.23
N LEU A 325 8.12 -7.59 8.37
CA LEU A 325 8.50 -8.10 9.71
C LEU A 325 7.86 -9.45 10.02
N ASN A 326 6.64 -9.67 9.53
CA ASN A 326 5.87 -10.89 9.79
C ASN A 326 6.04 -11.94 8.67
N ALA A 327 6.89 -11.70 7.68
CA ALA A 327 7.10 -12.61 6.55
C ALA A 327 7.53 -14.01 6.99
N ARG A 328 8.50 -14.07 7.88
CA ARG A 328 8.98 -15.33 8.43
C ARG A 328 7.83 -16.08 9.09
N GLU A 329 7.10 -15.41 9.98
CA GLU A 329 5.95 -16.02 10.67
C GLU A 329 4.87 -16.52 9.69
N MET A 330 4.60 -15.78 8.61
CA MET A 330 3.66 -16.20 7.58
C MET A 330 4.08 -17.50 6.89
N VAL A 331 5.37 -17.65 6.57
CA VAL A 331 5.90 -18.86 5.93
C VAL A 331 6.01 -20.00 6.93
N GLU A 332 6.44 -19.75 8.18
CA GLU A 332 6.48 -20.77 9.24
C GLU A 332 5.07 -21.31 9.56
N LYS A 333 4.06 -20.44 9.57
CA LYS A 333 2.65 -20.87 9.68
C LYS A 333 2.23 -21.75 8.50
N ALA A 334 2.71 -21.45 7.29
CA ALA A 334 2.43 -22.28 6.11
C ALA A 334 3.13 -23.64 6.18
N TYR A 335 4.39 -23.69 6.64
CA TYR A 335 5.09 -24.94 6.93
C TYR A 335 4.30 -25.79 7.92
N ALA A 336 3.90 -25.21 9.06
CA ALA A 336 3.11 -25.90 10.08
C ALA A 336 1.75 -26.37 9.56
N GLU A 337 1.02 -25.52 8.83
CA GLU A 337 -0.31 -25.83 8.29
C GLU A 337 -0.29 -26.98 7.27
N LEU A 338 0.77 -27.05 6.45
CA LEU A 338 0.95 -28.09 5.44
C LEU A 338 1.70 -29.31 5.99
N GLY A 339 2.20 -29.20 7.23
CA GLY A 339 3.04 -30.20 7.88
C GLY A 339 4.35 -30.45 7.14
N VAL A 340 4.90 -29.47 6.39
CA VAL A 340 6.13 -29.60 5.59
C VAL A 340 7.30 -28.98 6.36
N GLU A 341 8.50 -29.55 6.26
CA GLU A 341 9.72 -28.98 6.85
C GLU A 341 10.54 -28.20 5.80
N PRO A 342 11.32 -27.18 6.22
CA PRO A 342 12.21 -26.45 5.31
C PRO A 342 13.23 -27.40 4.67
N ALA A 343 13.54 -27.21 3.37
CA ALA A 343 14.43 -28.11 2.64
C ALA A 343 15.86 -28.15 3.23
N SER A 344 16.27 -27.09 3.94
CA SER A 344 17.56 -27.01 4.64
C SER A 344 17.66 -27.84 5.95
N ALA A 345 16.56 -28.35 6.50
CA ALA A 345 16.57 -29.16 7.72
C ALA A 345 17.07 -30.61 7.47
N GLY A 346 16.96 -31.13 6.25
CA GLY A 346 17.34 -32.49 5.88
C GLY A 346 18.85 -32.72 5.65
N ALA A 347 19.68 -31.67 5.59
CA ALA A 347 21.10 -31.79 5.26
C ALA A 347 22.03 -31.84 6.50
N GLY A 348 21.49 -31.78 7.72
CA GLY A 348 22.26 -31.76 8.98
C GLY A 348 22.43 -33.12 9.67
N GLY A 349 21.83 -34.18 9.14
CA GLY A 349 21.68 -35.47 9.80
C GLY A 349 22.50 -36.61 9.20
N ASP A 350 23.73 -36.38 8.75
CA ASP A 350 24.69 -37.47 8.53
C ASP A 350 26.14 -36.95 8.44
N ARG A 351 26.72 -36.73 9.62
CA ARG A 351 28.17 -36.81 9.84
C ARG A 351 28.40 -37.45 11.21
N ARG A 352 28.46 -38.78 11.22
CA ARG A 352 29.14 -39.54 12.28
C ARG A 352 30.60 -39.71 11.95
#